data_AF-A0A838V7L0-F1
#
_entry.id   AF-A0A838V7L0-F1
#
_cell.length_a   1.000
_cell.length_b   1.000
_cell.length_c   1.000
_cell.angle_alpha   90.00
_cell.angle_beta   90.00
_cell.angle_gamma   90.00
#
_symmetry.space_group_name_H-M   'P 1'
#
loop_
_entity.id
_entity.type
_entity.pdbx_description
1 polymer ?
#
loop_
_entity_poly.entity_id
_entity_poly.type
_entity_poly.pdbx_seq_one_letter_code
_entity_poly.pdbx_strand_id
1 'polypeptide(L)'
;MSDHEQATERTSGGVLGKVIGRAKMLLGSTLGNSGLDREGHLQQVRVEAEEEAVGRGREADEKDAQAGLAIAQAETETERRELELQLARMSAEERIERERTQAQDDAEQRARAREGAAKVRQQGAESQADREVRHARAAHAEEVREAAALEKEANQAERIADAVDPEAGDR
;
A
#
# COMPACT_ATOMS: atom_id res chain seq x y z
N MET A 1 -43.54 -53.94 1.11
CA MET A 1 -43.37 -53.24 2.39
C MET A 1 -42.62 -51.93 2.10
N SER A 2 -42.99 -50.74 2.57
CA SER A 2 -44.32 -50.27 2.95
C SER A 2 -44.43 -48.76 2.79
N ASP A 3 -45.49 -48.16 2.23
CA ASP A 3 -46.54 -48.67 1.32
C ASP A 3 -47.12 -47.46 0.52
N HIS A 4 -48.27 -47.64 -0.14
CA HIS A 4 -49.02 -46.69 -1.00
C HIS A 4 -49.62 -45.43 -0.31
N GLU A 5 -50.10 -44.50 -1.16
CA GLU A 5 -51.19 -43.54 -0.90
C GLU A 5 -50.99 -42.37 0.10
N GLN A 6 -50.30 -41.31 -0.33
CA GLN A 6 -50.69 -39.92 -0.01
C GLN A 6 -50.53 -39.01 -1.25
N ALA A 7 -51.27 -39.33 -2.32
CA ALA A 7 -51.19 -38.63 -3.60
C ALA A 7 -52.55 -38.26 -4.21
N THR A 8 -53.54 -37.84 -3.42
CA THR A 8 -54.75 -37.14 -3.91
C THR A 8 -55.53 -36.45 -2.78
N GLU A 9 -55.19 -35.21 -2.42
CA GLU A 9 -56.14 -34.31 -1.74
C GLU A 9 -55.83 -32.81 -1.96
N ARG A 10 -55.56 -32.43 -3.21
CA ARG A 10 -55.36 -31.01 -3.63
C ARG A 10 -55.95 -30.74 -5.01
N THR A 11 -57.26 -30.92 -5.17
CA THR A 11 -57.93 -30.63 -6.47
C THR A 11 -59.38 -30.11 -6.38
N SER A 12 -59.78 -29.56 -5.23
CA SER A 12 -61.13 -28.98 -5.04
C SER A 12 -61.23 -27.46 -5.31
N GLY A 13 -60.09 -26.79 -5.58
CA GLY A 13 -60.02 -25.33 -5.82
C GLY A 13 -59.58 -24.94 -7.24
N GLY A 14 -59.43 -25.90 -8.16
CA GLY A 14 -59.08 -25.63 -9.56
C GLY A 14 -60.28 -25.14 -10.39
N VAL A 15 -60.01 -24.70 -11.63
CA VAL A 15 -60.97 -24.12 -12.59
C VAL A 15 -62.29 -24.91 -12.72
N LEU A 16 -62.26 -26.23 -12.54
CA LEU A 16 -63.43 -27.12 -12.55
C LEU A 16 -64.50 -26.74 -11.49
N GLY A 17 -64.10 -26.25 -10.31
CA GLY A 17 -65.02 -25.81 -9.25
C GLY A 17 -65.85 -24.60 -9.65
N LYS A 18 -65.24 -23.64 -10.37
CA LYS A 18 -65.94 -22.45 -10.92
C LYS A 18 -67.03 -22.83 -11.93
N VAL A 19 -66.90 -23.96 -12.63
CA VAL A 19 -67.92 -24.47 -13.56
C VAL A 19 -69.12 -25.07 -12.81
N ILE A 20 -68.87 -25.88 -11.77
CA ILE A 20 -69.93 -26.49 -10.95
C ILE A 20 -70.72 -25.41 -10.18
N GLY A 21 -70.06 -24.36 -9.70
CA GLY A 21 -70.72 -23.22 -9.08
C GLY A 21 -71.70 -22.49 -10.01
N ARG A 22 -71.27 -22.20 -11.26
CA ARG A 22 -72.15 -21.57 -12.27
C ARG A 22 -73.34 -22.45 -12.67
N ALA A 23 -73.16 -23.77 -12.72
CA ALA A 23 -74.27 -24.69 -12.98
C ALA A 23 -75.34 -24.66 -11.88
N LYS A 24 -74.94 -24.48 -10.60
CA LYS A 24 -75.89 -24.35 -9.48
C LYS A 24 -76.72 -23.06 -9.53
N MET A 25 -76.15 -21.91 -9.92
CA MET A 25 -76.91 -20.65 -10.08
C MET A 25 -77.96 -20.75 -11.20
N LEU A 26 -77.62 -21.40 -12.32
CA LEU A 26 -78.56 -21.60 -13.44
C LEU A 26 -79.75 -22.51 -13.08
N LEU A 27 -79.55 -23.48 -12.17
CA LEU A 27 -80.63 -24.33 -11.65
C LEU A 27 -81.41 -23.68 -10.48
N GLY A 28 -80.78 -22.79 -9.70
CA GLY A 28 -81.42 -22.08 -8.59
C GLY A 28 -82.43 -21.03 -9.05
N SER A 29 -82.04 -20.22 -10.03
CA SER A 29 -82.87 -19.14 -10.60
C SER A 29 -84.16 -19.65 -11.29
N THR A 30 -84.16 -20.89 -11.80
CA THR A 30 -85.36 -21.50 -12.42
C THR A 30 -86.35 -22.13 -11.41
N LEU A 31 -85.94 -22.35 -10.15
CA LEU A 31 -86.83 -22.85 -9.08
C LEU A 31 -87.33 -21.75 -8.11
N GLY A 32 -86.98 -20.48 -8.34
CA GLY A 32 -87.51 -19.36 -7.55
C GLY A 32 -87.01 -19.30 -6.11
N ASN A 33 -85.84 -19.88 -5.80
CA ASN A 33 -85.30 -19.96 -4.45
C ASN A 33 -84.17 -18.94 -4.22
N SER A 34 -84.54 -17.72 -3.82
CA SER A 34 -83.65 -16.55 -3.68
C SER A 34 -82.51 -16.70 -2.66
N GLY A 35 -82.52 -17.75 -1.83
CA GLY A 35 -81.40 -18.11 -0.96
C GLY A 35 -80.18 -18.63 -1.73
N LEU A 36 -80.39 -19.42 -2.78
CA LEU A 36 -79.30 -20.08 -3.52
C LEU A 36 -78.47 -19.10 -4.36
N ASP A 37 -79.11 -18.13 -5.02
CA ASP A 37 -78.39 -17.09 -5.77
C ASP A 37 -77.54 -16.21 -4.82
N ARG A 38 -78.07 -15.91 -3.64
CA ARG A 38 -77.36 -15.11 -2.62
C ARG A 38 -76.16 -15.87 -2.04
N GLU A 39 -76.29 -17.18 -1.83
CA GLU A 39 -75.18 -18.04 -1.38
C GLU A 39 -74.12 -18.20 -2.49
N GLY A 40 -74.53 -18.44 -3.74
CA GLY A 40 -73.61 -18.57 -4.88
C GLY A 40 -72.80 -17.28 -5.13
N HIS A 41 -73.44 -16.12 -5.03
CA HIS A 41 -72.75 -14.83 -5.12
C HIS A 41 -71.73 -14.65 -3.98
N LEU A 42 -72.09 -15.02 -2.75
CA LEU A 42 -71.20 -14.91 -1.58
C LEU A 42 -70.00 -15.87 -1.68
N GLN A 43 -70.20 -17.09 -2.22
CA GLN A 43 -69.11 -18.00 -2.55
C GLN A 43 -68.19 -17.45 -3.66
N GLN A 44 -68.75 -16.82 -4.69
CA GLN A 44 -67.94 -16.22 -5.76
C GLN A 44 -67.10 -15.03 -5.25
N VAL A 45 -67.70 -14.10 -4.49
CA VAL A 45 -66.98 -12.98 -3.84
C VAL A 45 -65.88 -13.49 -2.92
N ARG A 46 -66.11 -14.59 -2.19
CA ARG A 46 -65.09 -15.21 -1.34
C ARG A 46 -63.91 -15.75 -2.16
N VAL A 47 -64.16 -16.46 -3.26
CA VAL A 47 -63.09 -16.98 -4.13
C VAL A 47 -62.31 -15.83 -4.78
N GLU A 48 -62.98 -14.78 -5.23
CA GLU A 48 -62.33 -13.58 -5.80
C GLU A 48 -61.45 -12.87 -4.76
N ALA A 49 -61.91 -12.75 -3.50
CA ALA A 49 -61.12 -12.19 -2.41
C ALA A 49 -59.93 -13.09 -2.00
N GLU A 50 -60.09 -14.41 -2.01
CA GLU A 50 -59.00 -15.37 -1.76
C GLU A 50 -57.95 -15.33 -2.90
N GLU A 51 -58.36 -15.21 -4.16
CA GLU A 51 -57.46 -15.01 -5.31
C GLU A 51 -56.73 -13.66 -5.25
N GLU A 52 -57.41 -12.57 -4.89
CA GLU A 52 -56.78 -11.25 -4.71
C GLU A 52 -55.79 -11.22 -3.52
N ALA A 53 -56.11 -11.91 -2.43
CA ALA A 53 -55.21 -12.05 -1.27
C ALA A 53 -53.94 -12.84 -1.63
N VAL A 54 -54.06 -13.95 -2.36
CA VAL A 54 -52.91 -14.72 -2.85
C VAL A 54 -52.08 -13.91 -3.86
N GLY A 55 -52.73 -13.14 -4.74
CA GLY A 55 -52.05 -12.22 -5.67
C GLY A 55 -51.22 -11.17 -4.94
N ARG A 56 -51.82 -10.46 -3.98
CA ARG A 56 -51.12 -9.46 -3.15
C ARG A 56 -50.01 -10.06 -2.29
N GLY A 57 -50.19 -11.27 -1.78
CA GLY A 57 -49.14 -11.99 -1.04
C GLY A 57 -47.89 -12.23 -1.91
N ARG A 58 -48.07 -12.77 -3.11
CA ARG A 58 -46.96 -12.99 -4.06
C ARG A 58 -46.28 -11.69 -4.48
N GLU A 59 -47.05 -10.63 -4.73
CA GLU A 59 -46.49 -9.31 -5.09
C GLU A 59 -45.66 -8.72 -3.93
N ALA A 60 -46.05 -8.97 -2.68
CA ALA A 60 -45.25 -8.61 -1.51
C ALA A 60 -43.97 -9.44 -1.41
N ASP A 61 -44.07 -10.77 -1.52
CA ASP A 61 -42.91 -11.69 -1.50
C ASP A 61 -41.88 -11.33 -2.60
N GLU A 62 -42.35 -11.01 -3.80
CA GLU A 62 -41.50 -10.58 -4.93
C GLU A 62 -40.80 -9.23 -4.65
N LYS A 63 -41.51 -8.26 -4.04
CA LYS A 63 -40.94 -6.96 -3.67
C LYS A 63 -39.91 -7.09 -2.55
N ASP A 64 -40.19 -7.89 -1.54
CA ASP A 64 -39.28 -8.13 -0.41
C ASP A 64 -38.02 -8.88 -0.89
N ALA A 65 -38.16 -9.85 -1.80
CA ALA A 65 -37.02 -10.51 -2.43
C ALA A 65 -36.16 -9.55 -3.28
N GLN A 66 -36.79 -8.65 -4.04
CA GLN A 66 -36.08 -7.61 -4.81
C GLN A 66 -35.37 -6.60 -3.90
N ALA A 67 -36.02 -6.17 -2.81
CA ALA A 67 -35.43 -5.28 -1.82
C ALA A 67 -34.22 -5.93 -1.12
N GLY A 68 -34.34 -7.19 -0.70
CA GLY A 68 -33.24 -7.96 -0.12
C GLY A 68 -32.04 -8.11 -1.07
N LEU A 69 -32.30 -8.38 -2.35
CA LEU A 69 -31.24 -8.44 -3.37
C LEU A 69 -30.56 -7.09 -3.57
N ALA A 70 -31.32 -5.99 -3.61
CA ALA A 70 -30.77 -4.64 -3.76
C ALA A 70 -29.89 -4.22 -2.58
N ILE A 71 -30.30 -4.58 -1.34
CA ILE A 71 -29.49 -4.35 -0.13
C ILE A 71 -28.19 -5.16 -0.21
N ALA A 72 -28.25 -6.47 -0.47
CA ALA A 72 -27.07 -7.31 -0.55
C ALA A 72 -26.08 -6.86 -1.64
N GLN A 73 -26.58 -6.37 -2.78
CA GLN A 73 -25.75 -5.77 -3.83
C GLN A 73 -25.08 -4.47 -3.37
N ALA A 74 -25.79 -3.60 -2.65
CA ALA A 74 -25.23 -2.36 -2.11
C ALA A 74 -24.17 -2.60 -1.03
N GLU A 75 -24.39 -3.59 -0.15
CA GLU A 75 -23.41 -4.03 0.85
C GLU A 75 -22.15 -4.58 0.18
N THR A 76 -22.30 -5.52 -0.77
CA THR A 76 -21.19 -6.12 -1.54
C THR A 76 -20.36 -5.06 -2.27
N GLU A 77 -21.02 -4.09 -2.92
CA GLU A 77 -20.35 -3.00 -3.63
C GLU A 77 -19.64 -2.02 -2.67
N THR A 78 -20.14 -1.86 -1.44
CA THR A 78 -19.49 -1.05 -0.40
C THR A 78 -18.23 -1.76 0.11
N GLU A 79 -18.34 -3.04 0.47
CA GLU A 79 -17.19 -3.86 0.89
C GLU A 79 -16.11 -3.94 -0.20
N ARG A 80 -16.50 -4.13 -1.46
CA ARG A 80 -15.57 -4.11 -2.61
C ARG A 80 -14.76 -2.81 -2.67
N ARG A 81 -15.42 -1.65 -2.52
CA ARG A 81 -14.76 -0.34 -2.52
C ARG A 81 -13.83 -0.17 -1.33
N GLU A 82 -14.23 -0.62 -0.14
CA GLU A 82 -13.38 -0.58 1.05
C GLU A 82 -12.12 -1.43 0.88
N LEU A 83 -12.25 -2.65 0.34
CA LEU A 83 -11.12 -3.53 0.04
C LEU A 83 -10.20 -2.94 -1.06
N GLU A 84 -10.76 -2.33 -2.10
CA GLU A 84 -9.99 -1.63 -3.13
C GLU A 84 -9.19 -0.44 -2.57
N LEU A 85 -9.78 0.35 -1.66
CA LEU A 85 -9.10 1.43 -0.95
C LEU A 85 -8.00 0.91 -0.02
N GLN A 86 -8.24 -0.20 0.68
CA GLN A 86 -7.23 -0.85 1.53
C GLN A 86 -6.05 -1.37 0.69
N LEU A 87 -6.30 -2.04 -0.43
CA LEU A 87 -5.26 -2.53 -1.35
C LEU A 87 -4.45 -1.37 -1.96
N ALA A 88 -5.11 -0.30 -2.40
CA ALA A 88 -4.45 0.90 -2.91
C ALA A 88 -3.54 1.55 -1.85
N ARG A 89 -4.01 1.61 -0.60
CA ARG A 89 -3.23 2.11 0.53
C ARG A 89 -2.00 1.22 0.82
N MET A 90 -2.19 -0.10 0.92
CA MET A 90 -1.07 -1.04 1.17
C MET A 90 -0.01 -0.96 0.06
N SER A 91 -0.42 -0.88 -1.21
CA SER A 91 0.48 -0.71 -2.35
C SER A 91 1.26 0.61 -2.30
N ALA A 92 0.60 1.70 -1.87
CA ALA A 92 1.25 2.99 -1.67
C ALA A 92 2.27 2.96 -0.52
N GLU A 93 1.90 2.37 0.63
CA GLU A 93 2.80 2.18 1.78
C GLU A 93 4.03 1.32 1.42
N GLU A 94 3.83 0.20 0.71
CA GLU A 94 4.92 -0.67 0.24
C GLU A 94 5.85 0.03 -0.76
N ARG A 95 5.31 0.88 -1.65
CA ARG A 95 6.14 1.73 -2.53
C ARG A 95 6.98 2.73 -1.73
N ILE A 96 6.37 3.43 -0.77
CA ILE A 96 7.07 4.42 0.08
C ILE A 96 8.20 3.75 0.87
N GLU A 97 8.00 2.54 1.41
CA GLU A 97 9.04 1.84 2.17
C GLU A 97 10.19 1.34 1.29
N ARG A 98 9.91 0.91 0.04
CA ARG A 98 10.96 0.62 -0.96
C ARG A 98 11.76 1.86 -1.33
N GLU A 99 11.09 2.97 -1.63
CA GLU A 99 11.74 4.25 -1.95
C GLU A 99 12.60 4.76 -0.77
N ARG A 100 12.10 4.62 0.46
CA ARG A 100 12.83 4.95 1.69
C ARG A 100 14.09 4.11 1.86
N THR A 101 13.98 2.80 1.70
CA THR A 101 15.10 1.85 1.82
C THR A 101 16.18 2.18 0.78
N GLN A 102 15.78 2.36 -0.49
CA GLN A 102 16.68 2.76 -1.56
C GLN A 102 17.37 4.11 -1.26
N ALA A 103 16.62 5.11 -0.79
CA ALA A 103 17.18 6.41 -0.43
C ALA A 103 18.16 6.34 0.75
N GLN A 104 17.93 5.44 1.71
CA GLN A 104 18.88 5.18 2.80
C GLN A 104 20.16 4.50 2.29
N ASP A 105 20.03 3.43 1.50
CA ASP A 105 21.18 2.72 0.92
C ASP A 105 22.05 3.67 0.06
N ASP A 106 21.42 4.53 -0.74
CA ASP A 106 22.08 5.58 -1.52
C ASP A 106 22.81 6.59 -0.62
N ALA A 107 22.18 7.02 0.47
CA ALA A 107 22.76 7.97 1.41
C ALA A 107 23.98 7.36 2.13
N GLU A 108 23.89 6.10 2.56
CA GLU A 108 25.00 5.37 3.18
C GLU A 108 26.16 5.16 2.21
N GLN A 109 25.89 4.75 0.97
CA GLN A 109 26.93 4.61 -0.06
C GLN A 109 27.64 5.94 -0.34
N ARG A 110 26.88 7.04 -0.48
CA ARG A 110 27.44 8.39 -0.66
C ARG A 110 28.26 8.84 0.56
N ALA A 111 27.83 8.50 1.77
CA ALA A 111 28.59 8.81 2.99
C ALA A 111 29.92 8.06 3.04
N ARG A 112 29.91 6.73 2.82
CA ARG A 112 31.12 5.89 2.77
C ARG A 112 32.09 6.35 1.67
N ALA A 113 31.58 6.71 0.49
CA ALA A 113 32.40 7.25 -0.61
C ALA A 113 33.06 8.60 -0.25
N ARG A 114 32.33 9.51 0.42
CA ARG A 114 32.88 10.79 0.90
C ARG A 114 33.95 10.59 1.96
N GLU A 115 33.72 9.69 2.92
CA GLU A 115 34.68 9.36 3.98
C GLU A 115 35.97 8.75 3.39
N GLY A 116 35.85 7.80 2.46
CA GLY A 116 36.99 7.22 1.75
C GLY A 116 37.78 8.28 0.97
N ALA A 117 37.11 9.14 0.23
CA ALA A 117 37.75 10.24 -0.50
C ALA A 117 38.44 11.25 0.44
N ALA A 118 37.86 11.54 1.63
CA ALA A 118 38.47 12.39 2.63
C ALA A 118 39.76 11.77 3.21
N LYS A 119 39.73 10.48 3.57
CA LYS A 119 40.90 9.73 4.07
C LYS A 119 42.04 9.70 3.05
N VAL A 120 41.74 9.44 1.77
CA VAL A 120 42.76 9.44 0.70
C VAL A 120 43.39 10.83 0.52
N ARG A 121 42.59 11.91 0.58
CA ARG A 121 43.12 13.29 0.53
C ARG A 121 44.00 13.61 1.74
N GLN A 122 43.57 13.22 2.94
CA GLN A 122 44.34 13.42 4.17
C GLN A 122 45.70 12.71 4.09
N GLN A 123 45.72 11.41 3.75
CA GLN A 123 46.95 10.64 3.59
C GLN A 123 47.88 11.22 2.52
N GLY A 124 47.32 11.74 1.42
CA GLY A 124 48.07 12.45 0.38
C GLY A 124 48.72 13.74 0.90
N ALA A 125 47.97 14.56 1.64
CA ALA A 125 48.47 15.79 2.24
C ALA A 125 49.54 15.55 3.32
N GLU A 126 49.33 14.57 4.20
CA GLU A 126 50.31 14.12 5.20
C GLU A 126 51.60 13.63 4.51
N SER A 127 51.47 12.78 3.48
CA SER A 127 52.60 12.28 2.70
C SER A 127 53.36 13.39 1.95
N GLN A 128 52.68 14.47 1.56
CA GLN A 128 53.30 15.64 0.95
C GLN A 128 54.05 16.48 1.99
N ALA A 129 53.41 16.81 3.11
CA ALA A 129 54.03 17.54 4.22
C ALA A 129 55.29 16.82 4.73
N ASP A 130 55.26 15.50 4.87
CA ASP A 130 56.42 14.68 5.24
C ASP A 130 57.57 14.74 4.22
N ARG A 131 57.30 14.98 2.94
CA ARG A 131 58.33 15.18 1.91
C ARG A 131 58.91 16.59 2.01
N GLU A 132 58.07 17.59 2.16
CA GLU A 132 58.47 19.00 2.33
C GLU A 132 59.33 19.18 3.59
N VAL A 133 58.95 18.60 4.73
CA VAL A 133 59.73 18.60 5.97
C VAL A 133 61.08 17.90 5.79
N ARG A 134 61.12 16.76 5.08
CA ARG A 134 62.39 16.06 4.78
C ARG A 134 63.29 16.88 3.86
N HIS A 135 62.73 17.52 2.84
CA HIS A 135 63.48 18.39 1.92
C HIS A 135 64.05 19.61 2.66
N ALA A 136 63.24 20.30 3.47
CA ALA A 136 63.68 21.45 4.26
C ALA A 136 64.79 21.07 5.26
N ARG A 137 64.69 19.91 5.92
CA ARG A 137 65.75 19.39 6.79
C ARG A 137 67.03 19.03 6.04
N ALA A 138 66.94 18.51 4.83
CA ALA A 138 68.10 18.20 4.00
C ALA A 138 68.82 19.49 3.56
N ALA A 139 68.09 20.45 3.00
CA ALA A 139 68.62 21.76 2.60
C ALA A 139 69.28 22.48 3.78
N HIS A 140 68.63 22.54 4.94
CA HIS A 140 69.21 23.16 6.13
C HIS A 140 70.49 22.44 6.63
N ALA A 141 70.54 21.10 6.51
CA ALA A 141 71.75 20.35 6.84
C ALA A 141 72.90 20.58 5.84
N GLU A 142 72.60 20.97 4.60
CA GLU A 142 73.59 21.40 3.61
C GLU A 142 74.07 22.83 3.91
N GLU A 143 73.17 23.79 4.13
CA GLU A 143 73.49 25.16 4.58
C GLU A 143 74.41 25.18 5.80
N VAL A 144 74.12 24.36 6.83
CA VAL A 144 74.95 24.26 8.05
C VAL A 144 76.33 23.68 7.76
N ARG A 145 76.47 22.77 6.80
CA ARG A 145 77.78 22.22 6.39
C ARG A 145 78.59 23.24 5.60
N GLU A 146 77.95 23.98 4.69
CA GLU A 146 78.60 25.05 3.92
C GLU A 146 79.07 26.17 4.84
N ALA A 147 78.23 26.62 5.77
CA ALA A 147 78.60 27.61 6.78
C ALA A 147 79.81 27.16 7.62
N ALA A 148 79.82 25.91 8.11
CA ALA A 148 80.95 25.36 8.87
C ALA A 148 82.23 25.19 8.01
N ALA A 149 82.10 24.94 6.71
CA ALA A 149 83.24 24.89 5.79
C ALA A 149 83.84 26.29 5.55
N LEU A 150 82.99 27.29 5.32
CA LEU A 150 83.39 28.70 5.16
C LEU A 150 84.02 29.26 6.45
N GLU A 151 83.45 28.96 7.61
CA GLU A 151 84.03 29.33 8.91
C GLU A 151 85.42 28.71 9.08
N LYS A 152 85.61 27.44 8.70
CA LYS A 152 86.93 26.78 8.75
C LYS A 152 87.93 27.42 7.78
N GLU A 153 87.50 27.79 6.58
CA GLU A 153 88.34 28.47 5.58
C GLU A 153 88.76 29.86 6.07
N ALA A 154 87.82 30.64 6.62
CA ALA A 154 88.09 31.95 7.22
C ALA A 154 89.10 31.85 8.38
N ASN A 155 88.88 30.94 9.33
CA ASN A 155 89.81 30.66 10.43
C ASN A 155 91.20 30.22 9.94
N GLN A 156 91.29 29.56 8.78
CA GLN A 156 92.57 29.17 8.18
C GLN A 156 93.26 30.36 7.51
N ALA A 157 92.51 31.22 6.82
CA ALA A 157 93.02 32.45 6.20
C ALA A 157 93.54 33.44 7.24
N GLU A 158 92.81 33.63 8.35
CA GLU A 158 93.21 34.46 9.51
C GLU A 158 94.56 34.00 10.07
N ARG A 159 94.70 32.71 10.41
CA ARG A 159 95.97 32.13 10.89
C ARG A 159 97.13 32.26 9.90
N ILE A 160 96.85 32.27 8.60
CA ILE A 160 97.87 32.49 7.56
C ILE A 160 98.28 33.96 7.53
N ALA A 161 97.34 34.89 7.67
CA ALA A 161 97.64 36.32 7.76
C ALA A 161 98.50 36.64 8.99
N ASP A 162 98.11 36.16 10.17
CA ASP A 162 98.87 36.33 11.43
C ASP A 162 100.30 35.78 11.34
N ALA A 163 100.50 34.68 10.60
CA ALA A 163 101.81 34.07 10.39
C ALA A 163 102.69 34.82 9.38
N VAL A 164 102.11 35.67 8.53
CA VAL A 164 102.83 36.46 7.51
C VAL A 164 103.18 37.86 8.01
N ASP A 165 102.33 38.48 8.84
CA ASP A 165 102.58 39.80 9.45
C ASP A 165 102.29 39.80 10.97
N PRO A 166 103.22 39.28 11.79
CA PRO A 166 103.03 39.17 13.24
C PRO A 166 103.13 40.51 14.00
N GLU A 167 103.57 41.61 13.37
CA GLU A 167 103.68 42.92 14.04
C GLU A 167 102.42 43.79 13.93
N ALA A 168 101.42 43.37 13.14
CA ALA A 168 100.17 44.11 12.98
C ALA A 168 99.15 43.90 14.12
N GLY A 169 99.30 42.84 14.92
CA GLY A 169 98.29 42.40 15.92
C GLY A 169 98.42 42.99 17.34
N ASP A 170 99.48 43.72 17.64
CA ASP A 170 99.85 44.12 19.03
C ASP A 170 99.86 45.66 19.22
N ARG A 171 98.87 46.37 18.64
CA ARG A 171 98.65 47.83 18.78
C ARG A 171 97.20 48.21 19.05
#